data_AF-A0A1H0AQH9-F1
#
_entry.id   AF-A0A1H0AQH9-F1
#
_cell.length_a   1.000
_cell.length_b   1.000
_cell.length_c   1.000
_cell.angle_alpha   90.00
_cell.angle_beta   90.00
_cell.angle_gamma   90.00
#
_symmetry.space_group_name_H-M   'P 1'
#
loop_
_entity.id
_entity.type
_entity.pdbx_description
1 polymer ?
#
loop_
_entity_poly.entity_id
_entity_poly.type
_entity_poly.pdbx_seq_one_letter_code
_entity_poly.pdbx_strand_id
1 'polypeptide(L)' 'MSKQDKQMSIEETFSALEGIIRQLESGETDLETSLKLYEQGTLLLSECQKKLKTAELKITELSGVSGQ' A
#
# COMPACT_ATOMS: atom_id res chain seq x y z
N MET A 1 -3.10 4.97 -27.31
CA MET A 1 -2.05 4.77 -26.29
C MET A 1 -2.69 4.04 -25.12
N SER A 2 -2.41 2.74 -25.01
CA SER A 2 -3.03 1.85 -24.03
C SER A 2 -2.56 2.23 -22.63
N LYS A 3 -3.45 2.79 -21.81
CA LYS A 3 -3.23 2.99 -20.38
C LYS A 3 -3.22 1.60 -19.73
N GLN A 4 -2.03 1.02 -19.65
CA GLN A 4 -1.81 -0.17 -18.87
C GLN A 4 -2.01 0.24 -17.41
N ASP A 5 -3.13 -0.17 -16.82
CA ASP A 5 -3.45 0.00 -15.41
C ASP A 5 -2.44 -0.84 -14.61
N LYS A 6 -1.25 -0.29 -14.44
CA LYS A 6 -0.12 -0.97 -13.82
C LYS A 6 -0.37 -0.89 -12.33
N GLN A 7 -0.98 -1.94 -11.77
CA GLN A 7 -1.01 -2.11 -10.33
C GLN A 7 0.40 -1.92 -9.79
N MET A 8 0.58 -0.94 -8.90
CA MET A 8 1.88 -0.67 -8.28
C MET A 8 2.40 -1.95 -7.63
N SER A 9 3.69 -2.21 -7.79
CA SER A 9 4.38 -3.28 -7.06
C SER A 9 4.35 -2.97 -5.56
N ILE A 10 4.58 -3.98 -4.72
CA ILE A 10 4.67 -3.77 -3.26
C ILE A 10 5.78 -2.77 -2.93
N GLU A 11 6.94 -2.90 -3.57
CA GLU A 11 8.08 -1.99 -3.42
C GLU A 11 7.73 -0.54 -3.80
N GLU A 12 6.99 -0.35 -4.91
CA GLU A 12 6.52 0.98 -5.34
C GLU A 12 5.52 1.57 -4.33
N THR A 13 4.66 0.72 -3.74
CA THR A 13 3.68 1.12 -2.72
C THR A 13 4.38 1.55 -1.44
N PHE A 14 5.42 0.82 -1.01
CA PHE A 14 6.24 1.20 0.15
C PHE A 14 6.99 2.51 -0.09
N SER A 15 7.61 2.68 -1.26
CA SER A 15 8.32 3.91 -1.60
C SER A 15 7.38 5.12 -1.60
N ALA A 16 6.16 4.98 -2.14
CA ALA A 16 5.14 6.01 -2.10
C ALA A 16 4.71 6.34 -0.65
N LEU A 17 4.52 5.32 0.20
CA LEU A 17 4.16 5.50 1.60
C LEU A 17 5.27 6.22 2.39
N GLU A 18 6.53 5.85 2.20
CA GLU A 18 7.67 6.57 2.78
C GLU A 18 7.71 8.04 2.36
N GLY A 19 7.43 8.33 1.09
CA GLY A 19 7.36 9.70 0.57
C GLY A 19 6.23 10.52 1.23
N ILE A 20 5.09 9.89 1.51
CA ILE A 20 3.98 10.53 2.23
C ILE A 20 4.37 10.80 3.68
N ILE A 21 4.96 9.82 4.35
CA ILE A 21 5.41 9.95 5.76
C ILE A 21 6.41 11.10 5.87
N ARG A 22 7.43 11.15 5.00
CA ARG A 22 8.42 12.24 5.00
C ARG A 22 7.80 13.61 4.81
N GLN A 23 6.79 13.74 3.96
CA GLN A 23 6.08 15.00 3.76
C GLN A 23 5.28 15.40 4.99
N LEU A 24 4.57 14.45 5.63
CA LEU A 24 3.84 14.70 6.86
C LEU A 24 4.78 15.07 8.03
N GLU A 25 5.94 14.41 8.13
CA GLU A 25 6.95 14.67 9.16
C GLU A 25 7.71 15.99 8.95
N SER A 26 7.81 16.47 7.70
CA SER A 26 8.45 17.76 7.41
C SER A 26 7.76 18.93 8.09
N GLY A 27 6.45 18.83 8.34
CA GLY A 27 5.64 19.92 8.88
C GLY A 27 5.46 21.11 7.92
N GLU A 28 5.91 21.00 6.67
CA GLU A 28 5.82 22.05 5.65
C GLU A 28 4.47 22.03 4.92
N THR A 29 3.59 21.07 5.22
CA THR A 29 2.29 20.88 4.58
C THR A 29 1.19 21.63 5.33
N ASP A 30 0.34 22.34 4.60
CA ASP A 30 -0.88 22.91 5.17
C ASP A 30 -1.89 21.80 5.57
N LEU A 31 -2.94 22.17 6.31
CA LEU A 31 -3.92 21.22 6.83
C LEU A 31 -4.64 20.42 5.71
N GLU A 32 -5.01 21.07 4.61
CA GLU A 32 -5.70 20.40 3.50
C GLU A 32 -4.75 19.40 2.82
N THR A 33 -3.50 19.81 2.57
CA THR A 33 -2.47 18.92 2.02
C THR A 33 -2.19 17.74 2.95
N SER A 34 -2.09 17.99 4.25
CA SER A 34 -1.87 16.95 5.26
C SER A 34 -2.99 15.92 5.29
N LEU A 35 -4.25 16.36 5.17
CA LEU A 35 -5.41 15.47 5.07
C LEU A 35 -5.36 14.61 3.81
N LYS A 36 -5.06 15.21 2.65
CA LYS A 36 -4.93 14.48 1.38
C LYS A 36 -3.80 13.45 1.41
N LEU A 37 -2.67 13.79 2.02
CA LEU A 37 -1.53 12.88 2.20
C LEU A 37 -1.91 11.71 3.10
N TYR A 38 -2.63 11.97 4.20
CA TYR A 38 -3.12 10.93 5.10
C TYR A 38 -4.12 9.98 4.43
N GLU A 39 -5.08 10.52 3.67
CA GLU A 39 -6.03 9.71 2.88
C GLU A 39 -5.30 8.84 1.84
N GLN A 40 -4.33 9.39 1.13
CA GLN A 40 -3.51 8.62 0.18
C GLN A 40 -2.71 7.52 0.89
N GLY A 41 -2.09 7.83 2.03
CA GLY A 41 -1.31 6.86 2.81
C GLY A 41 -2.17 5.70 3.32
N THR A 42 -3.37 5.98 3.81
CA THR A 42 -4.32 4.96 4.26
C THR A 42 -4.84 4.08 3.13
N LEU A 43 -5.09 4.64 1.94
CA LEU A 43 -5.45 3.85 0.76
C LEU A 43 -4.32 2.92 0.32
N LEU A 44 -3.09 3.43 0.22
CA LEU A 44 -1.91 2.63 -0.13
C LEU A 44 -1.67 1.50 0.87
N LEU A 45 -1.81 1.79 2.18
CA LEU A 45 -1.70 0.79 3.23
C LEU A 45 -2.76 -0.30 3.08
N SER A 46 -4.02 0.06 2.83
CA SER A 46 -5.11 -0.90 2.62
C SER A 46 -4.83 -1.81 1.43
N GLU A 47 -4.36 -1.27 0.31
CA GLU A 47 -4.01 -2.05 -0.88
C GLU A 47 -2.83 -3.01 -0.61
N CYS A 48 -1.83 -2.56 0.15
CA CYS A 48 -0.71 -3.41 0.54
C CYS A 48 -1.18 -4.57 1.43
N GLN A 49 -2.03 -4.30 2.42
CA GLN A 49 -2.61 -5.33 3.29
C GLN A 49 -3.43 -6.36 2.50
N LYS A 50 -4.23 -5.92 1.53
CA LYS A 50 -4.98 -6.85 0.66
C LYS A 50 -4.05 -7.75 -0.13
N LYS A 51 -3.00 -7.20 -0.75
CA LYS A 51 -2.02 -7.98 -1.51
C LYS A 51 -1.29 -9.01 -0.64
N LEU A 52 -0.87 -8.60 0.55
CA LEU A 52 -0.23 -9.50 1.52
C LEU A 52 -1.19 -10.62 1.93
N LYS A 53 -2.43 -10.29 2.28
CA LYS A 53 -3.44 -11.30 2.63
C LYS A 53 -3.70 -12.29 1.50
N THR A 54 -3.79 -11.81 0.26
CA THR A 54 -3.92 -12.68 -0.92
C THR A 54 -2.71 -13.59 -1.09
N ALA A 55 -1.50 -13.06 -0.87
CA ALA A 55 -0.28 -13.87 -0.92
C ALA A 55 -0.24 -14.93 0.20
N GLU A 56 -0.61 -14.56 1.43
CA GLU A 56 -0.70 -15.48 2.57
C GLU A 56 -1.72 -16.61 2.35
N LEU A 57 -2.90 -16.27 1.82
CA LEU A 57 -3.92 -17.27 1.46
C LEU A 57 -3.37 -18.26 0.44
N LYS A 58 -2.72 -17.75 -0.60
CA LYS A 58 -2.13 -18.59 -1.65
C LYS A 58 -1.01 -19.48 -1.10
N ILE A 59 -0.18 -18.97 -0.20
CA ILE A 59 0.83 -19.78 0.51
C ILE A 59 0.15 -20.86 1.32
N THR A 60 -0.90 -20.54 2.07
CA THR A 60 -1.63 -21.51 2.90
C THR A 60 -2.23 -22.63 2.05
N GLU A 61 -2.83 -22.31 0.90
CA GLU A 61 -3.35 -23.30 -0.05
C GLU A 61 -2.24 -24.20 -0.61
N LEU A 62 -1.08 -23.62 -0.97
CA LEU A 62 0.05 -24.35 -1.53
C LEU A 62 0.82 -25.19 -0.50
N SER A 63 0.93 -24.70 0.74
CA SER A 63 1.63 -25.37 1.83
C SER A 63 0.85 -26.56 2.40
N GLY A 64 -0.37 -26.80 1.95
CA GLY A 64 -1.15 -27.98 2.35
C GLY A 64 -1.49 -28.00 3.84
N VAL A 65 -1.38 -26.86 4.54
CA VAL A 65 -1.92 -26.69 5.90
C VAL A 65 -3.44 -26.53 5.78
N SER A 66 -4.08 -27.58 5.31
CA SER A 66 -5.44 -27.91 5.71
C SER A 66 -5.30 -28.32 7.16
N GLY A 67 -5.84 -27.53 8.08
CA GLY A 67 -5.74 -27.82 9.51
C GLY A 67 -6.04 -29.28 9.83
N GLN A 68 -5.09 -29.94 10.50
CA GLN A 68 -5.43 -31.03 11.41
C GLN A 68 -5.88 -30.43 12.74
#